data_AF-A0A356KK29-F1
#
_entry.id   AF-A0A356KK29-F1
#
_cell.length_a   1.000
_cell.length_b   1.000
_cell.length_c   1.000
_cell.angle_alpha   90.00
_cell.angle_beta   90.00
_cell.angle_gamma   90.00
#
_symmetry.space_group_name_H-M   'P 1'
#
loop_
_entity.id
_entity.type
_entity.pdbx_description
1 polymer ?
#
loop_
_entity_poly.entity_id
_entity_poly.type
_entity_poly.pdbx_seq_one_letter_code
_entity_poly.pdbx_strand_id
1 'polypeptide(L)'
;MSERRELRYSGGGSDKFWTIELEGASHSVHFGRVGTNGQRKSKDFDSEEEARASFAQLIAQKLKKGYAEAGGSAPAPAPSAPASSAVKSAAAKKKVTTKKATKQKASKRLVEGIDLPKEAAFLALWRDPEPLPRGKAKAFDRDKLLGRLRKWGSNTFLTSDSAWAKRLPSAMSRGEASLYLRALHMIQTGGYQVNAEVAADRLEALDEWDLDLDEILAMWPAETHQHAYWPDPGRATPVLRVMSQLLDAEQLFDWIRARLETVGHWDGSPQVTVGIVQLLVAYATGVLPYLSREERRALLAKLEPLELPDGATMVLNRHGGVVPWGRFCFAALLGHVEATRALVALWSDRALDPSTPDAASAGSVFVGGVGGAAASLEVAERLDFYPESEHAMRAWLANTGLDGLERAREAVLRTGYPGDLMRALLDVESPRFVPHLLAIREAKSGLAKGVARWAKKRPRAWAEGLLRALAGEQAAAAREELIDLARAQPEVLSELLADESLDPGLRAQGQAILSGNAEQAEISSDLPEALADAFAAVQGLGKAKAAAGAPWLRARTLAPLAVAGEELSEA
;
A
#
# COMPACT_ATOMS: atom_id res chain seq x y z
N MET A 1 14.08 15.30 -36.89
CA MET A 1 15.04 14.26 -37.34
C MET A 1 14.62 12.95 -36.69
N SER A 2 14.49 11.86 -37.45
CA SER A 2 14.18 10.54 -36.89
C SER A 2 15.47 9.71 -36.83
N GLU A 3 15.72 9.05 -35.70
CA GLU A 3 16.92 8.23 -35.48
C GLU A 3 16.52 6.77 -35.23
N ARG A 4 17.12 5.82 -35.96
CA ARG A 4 16.78 4.39 -35.86
C ARG A 4 18.02 3.54 -35.61
N ARG A 5 17.93 2.57 -34.70
CA ARG A 5 18.99 1.59 -34.40
C ARG A 5 18.44 0.17 -34.43
N GLU A 6 19.13 -0.74 -35.11
CA GLU A 6 18.82 -2.17 -35.14
C GLU A 6 19.92 -2.97 -34.43
N LEU A 7 19.51 -3.82 -33.50
CA LEU A 7 20.37 -4.69 -32.72
C LEU A 7 19.94 -6.15 -32.88
N ARG A 8 20.90 -7.06 -32.94
CA ARG A 8 20.68 -8.51 -32.99
C ARG A 8 21.38 -9.23 -31.85
N TYR A 9 20.77 -10.31 -31.40
CA TYR A 9 21.34 -11.20 -30.40
C TYR A 9 21.29 -12.64 -30.92
N SER A 10 22.43 -13.32 -30.91
CA SER A 10 22.58 -14.74 -31.25
C SER A 10 23.25 -15.46 -30.08
N GLY A 11 22.48 -16.29 -29.37
CA GLY A 11 22.98 -17.06 -28.22
C GLY A 11 21.96 -18.05 -27.66
N GLY A 12 22.42 -19.23 -27.22
CA GLY A 12 21.57 -20.26 -26.62
C GLY A 12 20.50 -20.83 -27.56
N GLY A 13 20.78 -20.94 -28.86
CA GLY A 13 19.84 -21.47 -29.88
C GLY A 13 18.72 -20.50 -30.28
N SER A 14 18.78 -19.23 -29.88
CA SER A 14 17.78 -18.21 -30.19
C SER A 14 18.39 -16.98 -30.87
N ASP A 15 17.92 -16.69 -32.08
CA ASP A 15 18.21 -15.44 -32.80
C ASP A 15 17.08 -14.43 -32.59
N LYS A 16 17.42 -13.26 -32.05
CA LYS A 16 16.46 -12.20 -31.74
C LYS A 16 16.85 -10.89 -32.41
N PHE A 17 15.86 -10.15 -32.88
CA PHE A 17 16.04 -8.78 -33.37
C PHE A 17 15.40 -7.80 -32.38
N TRP A 18 15.96 -6.60 -32.31
CA TRP A 18 15.48 -5.50 -31.51
C TRP A 18 15.82 -4.19 -32.22
N THR A 19 14.81 -3.42 -32.58
CA THR A 19 14.93 -2.15 -33.30
C THR A 19 14.30 -1.06 -32.44
N ILE A 20 14.93 0.11 -32.39
CA ILE A 20 14.36 1.30 -31.76
C ILE A 20 14.40 2.49 -32.72
N GLU A 21 13.31 3.25 -32.77
CA GLU A 21 13.10 4.42 -33.62
C GLU A 21 12.73 5.60 -32.72
N LEU A 22 13.42 6.72 -32.83
CA LEU A 22 13.13 7.98 -32.16
C LEU A 22 12.49 8.94 -33.15
N GLU A 23 11.38 9.55 -32.76
CA GLU A 23 10.66 10.56 -33.53
C GLU A 23 10.15 11.66 -32.59
N GLY A 24 10.83 12.81 -32.63
CA GLY A 24 10.55 13.96 -31.77
C GLY A 24 10.63 13.58 -30.28
N ALA A 25 9.52 13.75 -29.57
CA ALA A 25 9.39 13.42 -28.15
C ALA A 25 8.87 11.98 -27.89
N SER A 26 8.94 11.08 -28.87
CA SER A 26 8.53 9.68 -28.69
C SER A 26 9.58 8.71 -29.25
N HIS A 27 9.64 7.49 -28.71
CA HIS A 27 10.34 6.39 -29.36
C HIS A 27 9.48 5.13 -29.46
N SER A 28 9.73 4.33 -30.49
CA SER A 28 9.10 3.04 -30.71
C SER A 28 10.14 1.93 -30.76
N VAL A 29 9.82 0.79 -30.17
CA VAL A 29 10.69 -0.39 -30.09
C VAL A 29 9.98 -1.57 -30.76
N HIS A 30 10.64 -2.23 -31.70
CA HIS A 30 10.16 -3.44 -32.38
C HIS A 30 11.10 -4.61 -32.08
N PHE A 31 10.58 -5.72 -31.56
CA PHE A 31 11.43 -6.84 -31.12
C PHE A 31 10.77 -8.19 -31.32
N GLY A 32 11.57 -9.23 -31.57
CA GLY A 32 11.07 -10.57 -31.80
C GLY A 32 12.17 -11.59 -32.06
N ARG A 33 11.78 -12.85 -32.31
CA ARG A 33 12.68 -13.86 -32.87
C ARG A 33 12.84 -13.59 -34.36
N VAL A 34 14.06 -13.72 -34.89
CA VAL A 34 14.32 -13.58 -36.33
C VAL A 34 13.44 -14.58 -37.09
N GLY A 35 12.72 -14.10 -38.11
CA GLY A 35 11.73 -14.88 -38.87
C GLY A 35 10.28 -14.79 -38.37
N THR A 36 9.99 -13.96 -37.36
CA THR A 36 8.62 -13.67 -36.88
C THR A 36 8.28 -12.19 -37.09
N ASN A 37 6.99 -11.84 -37.11
CA ASN A 37 6.54 -10.44 -37.20
C ASN A 37 6.93 -9.58 -35.97
N GLY A 38 7.30 -10.19 -34.85
CA GLY A 38 7.69 -9.50 -33.62
C GLY A 38 6.55 -8.72 -32.93
N GLN A 39 6.91 -7.86 -31.97
CA GLN A 39 6.02 -6.98 -31.22
C GLN A 39 6.55 -5.55 -31.22
N ARG A 40 5.66 -4.55 -31.31
CA ARG A 40 6.01 -3.13 -31.26
C ARG A 40 5.47 -2.47 -29.98
N LYS A 41 6.26 -1.61 -29.37
CA LYS A 41 5.87 -0.79 -28.20
C LYS A 41 6.37 0.64 -28.39
N SER A 42 5.49 1.62 -28.33
CA SER A 42 5.83 3.04 -28.32
C SER A 42 5.80 3.62 -26.92
N LYS A 43 6.59 4.67 -26.69
CA LYS A 43 6.61 5.45 -25.46
C LYS A 43 6.83 6.92 -25.79
N ASP A 44 5.93 7.76 -25.30
CA ASP A 44 5.97 9.21 -25.43
C ASP A 44 6.62 9.84 -24.19
N PHE A 45 7.26 10.99 -24.37
CA PHE A 45 7.95 11.76 -23.34
C PHE A 45 7.53 13.23 -23.39
N ASP A 46 7.83 13.95 -22.31
CA ASP A 46 7.43 15.35 -22.14
C ASP A 46 8.33 16.33 -22.94
N SER A 47 9.54 15.89 -23.37
CA SER A 47 10.42 16.64 -24.28
C SER A 47 11.23 15.73 -25.21
N GLU A 48 11.76 16.31 -26.29
CA GLU A 48 12.71 15.60 -27.17
C GLU A 48 13.98 15.17 -26.43
N GLU A 49 14.45 15.96 -25.45
CA GLU A 49 15.65 15.61 -24.68
C GLU A 49 15.42 14.37 -23.80
N GLU A 50 14.25 14.25 -23.17
CA GLU A 50 13.88 13.08 -22.38
C GLU A 50 13.70 11.82 -23.26
N ALA A 51 13.09 11.97 -24.43
CA ALA A 51 12.96 10.90 -25.40
C ALA A 51 14.35 10.41 -25.87
N ARG A 52 15.28 11.32 -26.16
CA ARG A 52 16.68 11.00 -26.51
C ARG A 52 17.43 10.34 -25.36
N ALA A 53 17.27 10.82 -24.12
CA ALA A 53 17.92 10.22 -22.96
C ALA A 53 17.43 8.78 -22.72
N SER A 54 16.11 8.55 -22.80
CA SER A 54 15.54 7.20 -22.70
C SER A 54 15.94 6.30 -23.87
N PHE A 55 16.02 6.84 -25.08
CA PHE A 55 16.45 6.13 -26.29
C PHE A 55 17.90 5.62 -26.13
N ALA A 56 18.82 6.50 -25.74
CA ALA A 56 20.21 6.15 -25.48
C ALA A 56 20.35 5.13 -24.33
N GLN A 57 19.58 5.29 -23.26
CA GLN A 57 19.60 4.37 -22.13
C GLN A 57 19.17 2.95 -22.52
N LEU A 58 18.14 2.81 -23.36
CA LEU A 58 17.67 1.50 -23.82
C LEU A 58 18.69 0.80 -24.71
N ILE A 59 19.37 1.55 -25.60
CA ILE A 59 20.46 1.03 -26.43
C ILE A 59 21.59 0.52 -25.53
N ALA A 60 22.06 1.32 -24.57
CA ALA A 60 23.13 0.93 -23.65
C ALA A 60 22.79 -0.32 -22.82
N GLN A 61 21.54 -0.43 -22.35
CA GLN A 61 21.07 -1.63 -21.64
C GLN A 61 21.06 -2.87 -22.52
N LYS A 62 20.75 -2.74 -23.82
CA LYS A 62 20.73 -3.87 -24.77
C LYS A 62 22.13 -4.31 -25.16
N LEU A 63 23.04 -3.37 -25.42
CA LEU A 63 24.45 -3.66 -25.66
C LEU A 63 25.09 -4.38 -24.46
N LYS A 64 24.79 -3.94 -23.22
CA LYS A 64 25.26 -4.62 -22.00
C LYS A 64 24.74 -6.06 -21.86
N LYS A 65 23.61 -6.39 -22.51
CA LYS A 65 23.01 -7.73 -22.53
C LYS A 65 23.52 -8.60 -23.69
N GLY A 66 24.56 -8.17 -24.40
CA GLY A 66 25.19 -8.92 -25.48
C GLY A 66 24.50 -8.78 -26.84
N TYR A 67 23.60 -7.81 -27.02
CA TYR A 67 23.12 -7.46 -28.36
C TYR A 67 24.21 -6.70 -29.12
N ALA A 68 24.37 -6.98 -30.41
CA ALA A 68 25.30 -6.31 -31.31
C ALA A 68 24.55 -5.51 -32.40
N GLU A 69 25.16 -4.45 -32.92
CA GLU A 69 24.54 -3.63 -33.97
C GLU A 69 24.41 -4.42 -35.28
N ALA A 70 23.21 -4.44 -35.84
CA ALA A 70 22.92 -5.11 -37.09
C ALA A 70 23.19 -4.14 -38.25
N GLY A 71 24.44 -4.11 -38.71
CA GLY A 71 24.85 -3.34 -39.89
C GLY A 71 25.39 -1.95 -39.56
N GLY A 72 26.70 -1.81 -39.54
CA GLY A 72 27.37 -0.51 -39.53
C GLY A 72 27.29 0.14 -40.90
N SER A 73 26.63 1.30 -40.99
CA SER A 73 26.95 2.31 -41.99
C SER A 73 27.80 3.36 -41.29
N ALA A 74 29.10 3.35 -41.60
CA ALA A 74 30.07 4.33 -41.18
C ALA A 74 29.84 5.67 -41.92
N PRO A 75 30.07 6.83 -41.29
CA PRO A 75 30.43 8.03 -42.03
C PRO A 75 31.89 7.90 -42.53
N ALA A 76 32.09 8.42 -43.75
CA ALA A 76 33.23 8.33 -44.66
C ALA A 76 34.66 8.58 -44.11
N PRO A 77 35.69 8.07 -44.83
CA PRO A 77 37.07 8.53 -44.67
C PRO A 77 37.27 9.94 -45.26
N ALA A 78 38.19 10.69 -44.65
CA ALA A 78 38.52 12.10 -44.92
C ALA A 78 39.15 12.37 -46.30
N PRO A 79 39.32 13.66 -46.66
CA PRO A 79 40.65 14.10 -47.06
C PRO A 79 41.18 15.34 -46.29
N SER A 80 42.47 15.20 -45.95
CA SER A 80 43.57 16.18 -45.87
C SER A 80 43.49 17.42 -44.96
N ALA A 81 44.42 17.45 -44.01
CA ALA A 81 44.98 18.65 -43.38
C ALA A 81 45.71 19.55 -44.43
N PRO A 82 46.09 20.78 -44.06
CA PRO A 82 47.39 20.93 -43.41
C PRO A 82 47.42 21.88 -42.20
N ALA A 83 48.50 21.71 -41.44
CA ALA A 83 48.85 22.34 -40.19
C ALA A 83 49.10 23.86 -40.27
N SER A 84 48.84 24.56 -39.16
CA SER A 84 49.74 25.59 -38.65
C SER A 84 49.57 25.78 -37.14
N SER A 85 50.71 25.84 -36.45
CA SER A 85 50.96 25.96 -35.02
C SER A 85 50.89 27.40 -34.49
N ALA A 86 50.39 27.62 -33.27
CA ALA A 86 50.85 28.68 -32.34
C ALA A 86 50.26 28.58 -30.90
N VAL A 87 50.95 27.81 -30.05
CA VAL A 87 51.43 28.04 -28.66
C VAL A 87 50.84 29.15 -27.73
N LYS A 88 50.60 28.73 -26.45
CA LYS A 88 50.57 29.44 -25.12
C LYS A 88 49.32 30.25 -24.76
N SER A 89 48.79 30.27 -23.52
CA SER A 89 49.36 29.99 -22.19
C SER A 89 48.27 29.69 -21.14
N ALA A 90 48.72 29.12 -20.03
CA ALA A 90 47.98 28.70 -18.85
C ALA A 90 47.45 29.87 -17.98
N ALA A 91 46.34 29.63 -17.27
CA ALA A 91 46.13 30.18 -15.92
C ALA A 91 45.19 29.29 -15.11
N ALA A 92 45.77 28.61 -14.12
CA ALA A 92 45.09 27.82 -13.11
C ALA A 92 44.36 28.69 -12.08
N LYS A 93 43.18 28.25 -11.63
CA LYS A 93 42.71 28.48 -10.26
C LYS A 93 42.04 27.22 -9.70
N LYS A 94 42.72 26.59 -8.75
CA LYS A 94 42.18 25.59 -7.80
C LYS A 94 41.03 26.20 -7.00
N LYS A 95 39.93 25.46 -6.83
CA LYS A 95 39.12 25.55 -5.61
C LYS A 95 38.48 24.20 -5.27
N VAL A 96 39.13 23.54 -4.30
CA VAL A 96 38.59 22.75 -3.20
C VAL A 96 37.39 21.83 -3.50
N THR A 97 37.72 20.54 -3.58
CA THR A 97 36.80 19.40 -3.48
C THR A 97 36.30 19.24 -2.04
N THR A 98 35.17 19.86 -1.70
CA THR A 98 34.31 19.38 -0.61
C THR A 98 33.46 18.23 -1.13
N LYS A 99 33.68 17.04 -0.57
CA LYS A 99 32.80 15.86 -0.68
C LYS A 99 31.36 16.30 -0.47
N LYS A 100 30.55 16.27 -1.53
CA LYS A 100 29.11 16.44 -1.42
C LYS A 100 28.56 15.14 -0.84
N ALA A 101 28.35 15.16 0.48
CA ALA A 101 27.59 14.17 1.21
C ALA A 101 26.34 13.81 0.39
N THR A 102 26.20 12.52 0.13
CA THR A 102 25.03 11.90 -0.46
C THR A 102 23.83 12.34 0.38
N LYS A 103 22.99 13.22 -0.16
CA LYS A 103 21.68 13.52 0.42
C LYS A 103 20.86 12.24 0.32
N GLN A 104 20.97 11.43 1.36
CA GLN A 104 20.03 10.36 1.65
C GLN A 104 18.67 11.05 1.83
N LYS A 105 17.80 10.83 0.85
CA LYS A 105 16.47 11.42 0.79
C LYS A 105 15.67 10.76 1.92
N ALA A 106 15.65 11.40 3.08
CA ALA A 106 14.85 10.99 4.23
C ALA A 106 13.36 11.14 3.87
N SER A 107 12.78 10.11 3.29
CA SER A 107 11.36 9.85 3.44
C SER A 107 11.15 9.35 4.86
N LYS A 108 10.61 10.20 5.73
CA LYS A 108 10.00 9.78 7.00
C LYS A 108 9.07 8.60 6.70
N ARG A 109 9.50 7.37 7.03
CA ARG A 109 8.62 6.20 7.08
C ARG A 109 7.55 6.50 8.11
N LEU A 110 6.30 6.34 7.72
CA LEU A 110 5.16 6.74 8.55
C LEU A 110 4.99 5.81 9.77
N VAL A 111 5.47 4.59 9.63
CA VAL A 111 5.67 3.59 10.68
C VAL A 111 7.01 2.91 10.37
N GLU A 112 7.86 2.75 11.38
CA GLU A 112 9.11 2.01 11.25
C GLU A 112 8.85 0.62 10.63
N GLY A 113 9.57 0.29 9.55
CA GLY A 113 9.44 -1.03 8.93
C GLY A 113 8.35 -1.22 7.86
N ILE A 114 7.50 -0.23 7.55
CA ILE A 114 6.39 -0.43 6.58
C ILE A 114 6.36 0.70 5.54
N ASP A 115 6.34 0.35 4.25
CA ASP A 115 6.25 1.31 3.12
C ASP A 115 4.81 1.47 2.64
N LEU A 116 3.95 2.01 3.51
CA LEU A 116 2.57 2.32 3.11
C LEU A 116 2.52 3.54 2.17
N PRO A 117 1.56 3.60 1.23
CA PRO A 117 1.21 4.82 0.53
C PRO A 117 1.00 5.95 1.51
N LYS A 118 1.46 7.15 1.17
CA LYS A 118 1.42 8.31 2.07
C LYS A 118 0.01 8.66 2.51
N GLU A 119 -0.98 8.40 1.66
CA GLU A 119 -2.40 8.62 1.91
C GLU A 119 -2.94 7.67 2.99
N ALA A 120 -2.38 6.47 3.14
CA ALA A 120 -2.81 5.52 4.18
C ALA A 120 -2.52 6.03 5.60
N ALA A 121 -1.61 7.00 5.75
CA ALA A 121 -1.38 7.72 7.00
C ALA A 121 -2.64 8.36 7.59
N PHE A 122 -3.54 8.81 6.72
CA PHE A 122 -4.73 9.56 7.10
C PHE A 122 -5.87 8.63 7.54
N LEU A 123 -5.68 7.30 7.45
CA LEU A 123 -6.51 6.29 8.12
C LEU A 123 -6.13 6.11 9.59
N ALA A 124 -5.04 6.75 10.04
CA ALA A 124 -4.60 6.81 11.42
C ALA A 124 -4.42 8.28 11.83
N LEU A 125 -5.43 9.12 11.58
CA LEU A 125 -5.34 10.57 11.71
C LEU A 125 -5.01 11.06 13.13
N TRP A 126 -5.25 10.24 14.16
CA TRP A 126 -4.81 10.50 15.54
C TRP A 126 -3.28 10.61 15.68
N ARG A 127 -2.50 10.13 14.70
CA ARG A 127 -1.05 10.38 14.60
C ARG A 127 -0.69 11.78 14.08
N ASP A 128 -1.70 12.58 13.73
CA ASP A 128 -1.59 13.91 13.14
C ASP A 128 -0.56 13.99 11.98
N PRO A 129 -0.74 13.17 10.91
CA PRO A 129 0.20 13.15 9.80
C PRO A 129 0.28 14.53 9.12
N GLU A 130 1.49 14.89 8.69
CA GLU A 130 1.71 16.11 7.92
C GLU A 130 0.88 16.10 6.62
N PRO A 131 0.19 17.21 6.28
CA PRO A 131 -0.51 17.35 5.01
C PRO A 131 0.41 17.10 3.82
N LEU A 132 -0.12 16.40 2.81
CA LEU A 132 0.53 16.15 1.54
C LEU A 132 0.36 17.35 0.59
N PRO A 133 1.39 17.67 -0.21
CA PRO A 133 1.26 18.70 -1.22
C PRO A 133 0.33 18.22 -2.35
N ARG A 134 -0.67 19.02 -2.71
CA ARG A 134 -1.56 18.73 -3.84
C ARG A 134 -0.87 18.91 -5.21
N GLY A 135 0.11 19.81 -5.27
CA GLY A 135 0.79 20.23 -6.49
C GLY A 135 0.08 21.43 -7.16
N LYS A 136 0.66 21.97 -8.24
CA LYS A 136 0.04 23.03 -9.03
C LYS A 136 -0.72 22.42 -10.21
N ALA A 137 -1.96 22.86 -10.41
CA ALA A 137 -2.75 22.50 -11.58
C ALA A 137 -2.08 23.00 -12.87
N LYS A 138 -2.15 22.20 -13.93
CA LYS A 138 -1.79 22.66 -15.27
C LYS A 138 -2.88 23.60 -15.80
N ALA A 139 -2.51 24.46 -16.75
CA ALA A 139 -3.50 25.25 -17.49
C ALA A 139 -4.50 24.31 -18.19
N PHE A 140 -5.77 24.71 -18.17
CA PHE A 140 -6.83 23.93 -18.79
C PHE A 140 -6.69 23.92 -20.31
N ASP A 141 -6.77 22.72 -20.90
CA ASP A 141 -6.77 22.49 -22.35
C ASP A 141 -7.77 21.38 -22.64
N ARG A 142 -8.94 21.77 -23.18
CA ARG A 142 -10.07 20.88 -23.44
C ARG A 142 -9.69 19.79 -24.44
N ASP A 143 -9.15 20.16 -25.59
CA ASP A 143 -8.85 19.23 -26.69
C ASP A 143 -7.81 18.21 -26.27
N LYS A 144 -6.81 18.64 -25.49
CA LYS A 144 -5.80 17.74 -24.94
C LYS A 144 -6.38 16.77 -23.90
N LEU A 145 -7.35 17.19 -23.10
CA LEU A 145 -8.05 16.30 -22.16
C LEU A 145 -8.91 15.28 -22.92
N LEU A 146 -9.69 15.71 -23.91
CA LEU A 146 -10.51 14.83 -24.75
C LEU A 146 -9.64 13.81 -25.50
N GLY A 147 -8.53 14.26 -26.08
CA GLY A 147 -7.54 13.38 -26.69
C GLY A 147 -6.93 12.37 -25.71
N ARG A 148 -6.74 12.75 -24.43
CA ARG A 148 -6.29 11.82 -23.38
C ARG A 148 -7.34 10.76 -23.07
N LEU A 149 -8.60 11.14 -22.96
CA LEU A 149 -9.71 10.20 -22.73
C LEU A 149 -9.87 9.22 -23.90
N ARG A 150 -9.77 9.69 -25.15
CA ARG A 150 -9.76 8.82 -26.35
C ARG A 150 -8.59 7.83 -26.34
N LYS A 151 -7.39 8.28 -25.95
CA LYS A 151 -6.21 7.40 -25.80
C LYS A 151 -6.38 6.34 -24.71
N TRP A 152 -7.21 6.56 -23.69
CA TRP A 152 -7.52 5.53 -22.70
C TRP A 152 -8.34 4.39 -23.30
N GLY A 153 -9.09 4.68 -24.37
CA GLY A 153 -9.79 3.71 -25.21
C GLY A 153 -11.02 3.09 -24.56
N SER A 154 -11.74 2.32 -25.36
CA SER A 154 -13.01 1.65 -25.01
C SER A 154 -12.93 0.61 -23.89
N ASN A 155 -11.74 0.15 -23.51
CA ASN A 155 -11.54 -0.79 -22.40
C ASN A 155 -11.42 -0.12 -21.01
N THR A 156 -11.39 1.21 -20.95
CA THR A 156 -11.31 1.95 -19.68
C THR A 156 -12.69 2.48 -19.31
N PHE A 157 -13.31 1.93 -18.27
CA PHE A 157 -14.60 2.39 -17.76
C PHE A 157 -14.42 3.29 -16.54
N LEU A 158 -15.04 4.48 -16.55
CA LEU A 158 -14.74 5.53 -15.56
C LEU A 158 -15.38 5.30 -14.18
N THR A 159 -16.16 4.23 -13.96
CA THR A 159 -16.77 3.93 -12.65
C THR A 159 -16.57 2.48 -12.17
N SER A 160 -16.14 1.56 -13.03
CA SER A 160 -15.95 0.14 -12.68
C SER A 160 -14.50 -0.29 -12.61
N ASP A 161 -13.57 0.51 -13.14
CA ASP A 161 -12.14 0.21 -13.14
C ASP A 161 -11.40 1.08 -12.11
N SER A 162 -10.56 0.49 -11.25
CA SER A 162 -9.67 1.26 -10.37
C SER A 162 -8.42 1.79 -11.10
N ALA A 163 -8.19 1.38 -12.35
CA ALA A 163 -7.01 1.76 -13.12
C ALA A 163 -7.07 3.21 -13.61
N TRP A 164 -8.24 3.77 -13.89
CA TRP A 164 -8.33 5.19 -14.29
C TRP A 164 -8.06 6.14 -13.11
N ALA A 165 -8.34 5.73 -11.87
CA ALA A 165 -7.95 6.46 -10.66
C ALA A 165 -6.45 6.79 -10.64
N LYS A 166 -5.63 5.86 -11.13
CA LYS A 166 -4.16 6.01 -11.26
C LYS A 166 -3.76 6.95 -12.40
N ARG A 167 -4.68 7.27 -13.31
CA ARG A 167 -4.47 8.15 -14.47
C ARG A 167 -4.95 9.59 -14.21
N LEU A 168 -5.66 9.84 -13.12
CA LEU A 168 -6.06 11.19 -12.72
C LEU A 168 -4.85 12.00 -12.23
N PRO A 169 -4.72 13.27 -12.67
CA PRO A 169 -3.75 14.18 -12.07
C PRO A 169 -4.00 14.38 -10.56
N SER A 170 -2.95 14.64 -9.78
CA SER A 170 -3.09 14.97 -8.35
C SER A 170 -3.63 16.39 -8.11
N ALA A 171 -3.35 17.32 -9.02
CA ALA A 171 -3.94 18.66 -9.08
C ALA A 171 -4.54 18.89 -10.47
N MET A 172 -5.74 19.44 -10.52
CA MET A 172 -6.47 19.72 -11.75
C MET A 172 -6.89 21.18 -11.77
N SER A 173 -6.98 21.77 -12.95
CA SER A 173 -7.68 23.06 -13.08
C SER A 173 -9.17 22.84 -12.84
N ARG A 174 -9.92 23.91 -12.52
CA ARG A 174 -11.37 23.84 -12.38
C ARG A 174 -12.00 23.18 -13.63
N GLY A 175 -11.57 23.59 -14.82
CA GLY A 175 -12.11 23.00 -16.05
C GLY A 175 -11.75 21.56 -16.33
N GLU A 176 -10.52 21.12 -15.99
CA GLU A 176 -10.21 19.69 -16.06
C GLU A 176 -11.10 18.90 -15.10
N ALA A 177 -11.31 19.40 -13.88
CA ALA A 177 -12.14 18.75 -12.88
C ALA A 177 -13.63 18.73 -13.28
N SER A 178 -14.17 19.82 -13.85
CA SER A 178 -15.55 19.89 -14.33
C SER A 178 -15.81 18.84 -15.43
N LEU A 179 -14.91 18.72 -16.40
CA LEU A 179 -15.00 17.69 -17.45
C LEU A 179 -14.91 16.27 -16.89
N TYR A 180 -13.98 16.00 -15.97
CA TYR A 180 -13.89 14.70 -15.34
C TYR A 180 -15.15 14.36 -14.54
N LEU A 181 -15.73 15.33 -13.82
CA LEU A 181 -16.94 15.11 -13.04
C LEU A 181 -18.15 14.85 -13.94
N ARG A 182 -18.31 15.60 -15.05
CA ARG A 182 -19.35 15.33 -16.06
C ARG A 182 -19.20 13.92 -16.65
N ALA A 183 -17.98 13.50 -17.01
CA ALA A 183 -17.72 12.16 -17.51
C ALA A 183 -18.13 11.06 -16.51
N LEU A 184 -17.90 11.29 -15.22
CA LEU A 184 -18.27 10.37 -14.14
C LEU A 184 -19.78 10.26 -13.97
N HIS A 185 -20.48 11.40 -14.03
CA HIS A 185 -21.93 11.45 -13.87
C HIS A 185 -22.71 10.85 -15.04
N MET A 186 -22.19 10.97 -16.28
CA MET A 186 -22.79 10.37 -17.49
C MET A 186 -23.01 8.85 -17.41
N ILE A 187 -22.33 8.16 -16.48
CA ILE A 187 -22.44 6.71 -16.29
C ILE A 187 -23.61 6.34 -15.38
N GLN A 188 -24.04 7.24 -14.49
CA GLN A 188 -25.02 6.90 -13.47
C GLN A 188 -26.47 7.15 -13.90
N THR A 189 -26.71 8.00 -14.91
CA THR A 189 -28.06 8.32 -15.40
C THR A 189 -28.53 7.46 -16.59
N GLY A 190 -27.66 6.64 -17.18
CA GLY A 190 -27.93 5.96 -18.45
C GLY A 190 -27.95 4.42 -18.44
N GLY A 191 -27.77 3.75 -17.30
CA GLY A 191 -27.82 2.28 -17.18
C GLY A 191 -26.67 1.49 -17.84
N TYR A 192 -25.84 2.13 -18.67
CA TYR A 192 -24.69 1.51 -19.34
C TYR A 192 -23.37 2.15 -18.88
N GLN A 193 -22.37 1.31 -18.59
CA GLN A 193 -21.02 1.79 -18.30
C GLN A 193 -20.44 2.51 -19.52
N VAL A 194 -20.22 3.81 -19.41
CA VAL A 194 -19.59 4.63 -20.45
C VAL A 194 -18.07 4.45 -20.34
N ASN A 195 -17.45 4.01 -21.43
CA ASN A 195 -16.00 3.96 -21.52
C ASN A 195 -15.41 5.36 -21.80
N ALA A 196 -14.10 5.51 -21.59
CA ALA A 196 -13.42 6.80 -21.71
C ALA A 196 -13.51 7.43 -23.11
N GLU A 197 -13.57 6.62 -24.16
CA GLU A 197 -13.69 7.08 -25.55
C GLU A 197 -15.07 7.69 -25.81
N VAL A 198 -16.15 6.98 -25.46
CA VAL A 198 -17.53 7.47 -25.59
C VAL A 198 -17.76 8.69 -24.69
N ALA A 199 -17.15 8.73 -23.49
CA ALA A 199 -17.21 9.89 -22.62
C ALA A 199 -16.56 11.11 -23.29
N ALA A 200 -15.43 10.94 -23.98
CA ALA A 200 -14.77 12.02 -24.71
C ALA A 200 -15.69 12.61 -25.80
N ASP A 201 -16.33 11.75 -26.59
CA ASP A 201 -17.21 12.19 -27.68
C ASP A 201 -18.44 12.94 -27.15
N ARG A 202 -19.02 12.47 -26.03
CA ARG A 202 -20.13 13.18 -25.36
C ARG A 202 -19.70 14.52 -24.79
N LEU A 203 -18.51 14.60 -24.19
CA LEU A 203 -17.98 15.85 -23.65
C LEU A 203 -17.58 16.85 -24.74
N GLU A 204 -17.17 16.38 -25.92
CA GLU A 204 -16.89 17.22 -27.08
C GLU A 204 -18.15 17.91 -27.60
N ALA A 205 -19.30 17.23 -27.55
CA ALA A 205 -20.58 17.76 -27.97
C ALA A 205 -21.19 18.80 -27.01
N LEU A 206 -20.60 19.04 -25.83
CA LEU A 206 -21.09 20.04 -24.88
C LEU A 206 -20.68 21.45 -25.30
N ASP A 207 -21.66 22.36 -25.33
CA ASP A 207 -21.41 23.80 -25.51
C ASP A 207 -20.82 24.43 -24.24
N GLU A 208 -21.35 24.04 -23.07
CA GLU A 208 -20.87 24.44 -21.74
C GLU A 208 -20.33 23.23 -20.98
N TRP A 209 -19.10 23.35 -20.47
CA TRP A 209 -18.39 22.27 -19.80
C TRP A 209 -18.02 22.58 -18.36
N ASP A 210 -17.91 23.86 -17.98
CA ASP A 210 -17.69 24.20 -16.58
C ASP A 210 -18.94 23.85 -15.78
N LEU A 211 -18.74 23.50 -14.51
CA LEU A 211 -19.83 23.19 -13.60
C LEU A 211 -19.92 24.32 -12.58
N ASP A 212 -21.11 24.83 -12.33
CA ASP A 212 -21.36 25.66 -11.17
C ASP A 212 -21.60 24.82 -9.89
N LEU A 213 -21.71 25.49 -8.74
CA LEU A 213 -21.89 24.81 -7.46
C LEU A 213 -23.20 24.01 -7.42
N ASP A 214 -24.29 24.59 -7.91
CA ASP A 214 -25.62 23.97 -7.86
C ASP A 214 -25.67 22.74 -8.76
N GLU A 215 -25.07 22.81 -9.95
CA GLU A 215 -24.88 21.65 -10.84
C GLU A 215 -24.08 20.55 -10.14
N ILE A 216 -22.94 20.86 -9.50
CA ILE A 216 -22.11 19.87 -8.80
C ILE A 216 -22.91 19.17 -7.70
N LEU A 217 -23.62 19.95 -6.87
CA LEU A 217 -24.41 19.42 -5.76
C LEU A 217 -25.61 18.60 -6.26
N ALA A 218 -26.21 19.00 -7.40
CA ALA A 218 -27.35 18.31 -8.01
C ALA A 218 -26.99 17.03 -8.78
N MET A 219 -25.73 16.86 -9.22
CA MET A 219 -25.27 15.63 -9.90
C MET A 219 -25.43 14.37 -9.04
N TRP A 220 -25.46 14.56 -7.73
CA TRP A 220 -25.71 13.53 -6.75
C TRP A 220 -26.57 14.13 -5.65
N PRO A 221 -27.91 14.06 -5.76
CA PRO A 221 -28.80 14.43 -4.65
C PRO A 221 -28.58 13.50 -3.46
N ALA A 222 -28.85 13.97 -2.24
CA ALA A 222 -28.71 13.15 -1.04
C ALA A 222 -29.86 12.11 -0.91
N GLU A 223 -30.94 12.31 -1.66
CA GLU A 223 -32.18 11.57 -1.64
C GLU A 223 -32.20 10.36 -2.60
N THR A 224 -31.26 10.28 -3.55
CA THR A 224 -31.25 9.25 -4.60
C THR A 224 -30.49 7.98 -4.19
N HIS A 225 -31.25 6.92 -3.93
CA HIS A 225 -30.79 5.64 -3.40
C HIS A 225 -29.72 4.91 -4.23
N GLN A 226 -29.67 5.12 -5.55
CA GLN A 226 -28.70 4.46 -6.43
C GLN A 226 -27.26 4.96 -6.25
N HIS A 227 -27.07 6.13 -5.62
CA HIS A 227 -25.77 6.77 -5.49
C HIS A 227 -25.08 6.55 -4.15
N ALA A 228 -25.77 5.95 -3.18
CA ALA A 228 -25.16 5.48 -1.94
C ALA A 228 -24.37 4.17 -2.15
N TYR A 229 -24.59 3.47 -3.27
CA TYR A 229 -23.88 2.23 -3.59
C TYR A 229 -22.49 2.53 -4.19
N TRP A 230 -21.55 2.89 -3.32
CA TRP A 230 -20.12 2.87 -3.62
C TRP A 230 -19.55 1.53 -3.13
N PRO A 231 -19.41 0.52 -4.01
CA PRO A 231 -19.09 -0.84 -3.58
C PRO A 231 -17.67 -0.95 -3.01
N ASP A 232 -16.79 0.03 -3.29
CA ASP A 232 -15.43 0.09 -2.74
C ASP A 232 -14.86 1.53 -2.72
N PRO A 233 -13.91 1.86 -1.82
CA PRO A 233 -13.27 3.17 -1.76
C PRO A 233 -12.49 3.51 -3.02
N GLY A 234 -12.00 2.52 -3.77
CA GLY A 234 -11.25 2.72 -5.01
C GLY A 234 -12.07 3.41 -6.08
N ARG A 235 -13.41 3.27 -6.04
CA ARG A 235 -14.34 3.99 -6.94
C ARG A 235 -14.74 5.37 -6.42
N ALA A 236 -14.91 5.52 -5.11
CA ALA A 236 -15.31 6.80 -4.50
C ALA A 236 -14.15 7.81 -4.42
N THR A 237 -12.93 7.34 -4.17
CA THR A 237 -11.74 8.20 -4.00
C THR A 237 -11.48 9.09 -5.21
N PRO A 238 -11.54 8.62 -6.47
CA PRO A 238 -11.38 9.46 -7.64
C PRO A 238 -12.45 10.55 -7.75
N VAL A 239 -13.71 10.23 -7.45
CA VAL A 239 -14.82 11.20 -7.51
C VAL A 239 -14.62 12.28 -6.48
N LEU A 240 -14.38 11.92 -5.22
CA LEU A 240 -14.09 12.89 -4.16
C LEU A 240 -12.83 13.70 -4.43
N ARG A 241 -11.81 13.11 -5.06
CA ARG A 241 -10.61 13.84 -5.48
C ARG A 241 -10.93 14.91 -6.52
N VAL A 242 -11.74 14.58 -7.52
CA VAL A 242 -12.20 15.54 -8.55
C VAL A 242 -13.06 16.62 -7.91
N MET A 243 -14.05 16.24 -7.10
CA MET A 243 -14.93 17.18 -6.39
C MET A 243 -14.14 18.13 -5.49
N SER A 244 -13.09 17.65 -4.82
CA SER A 244 -12.24 18.51 -3.99
C SER A 244 -11.42 19.55 -4.77
N GLN A 245 -11.43 19.53 -6.11
CA GLN A 245 -10.86 20.60 -6.95
C GLN A 245 -11.91 21.66 -7.33
N LEU A 246 -13.19 21.33 -7.17
CA LEU A 246 -14.33 22.17 -7.54
C LEU A 246 -15.01 22.81 -6.32
N LEU A 247 -14.98 22.09 -5.20
CA LEU A 247 -15.54 22.46 -3.91
C LEU A 247 -14.41 22.72 -2.93
N ASP A 248 -14.62 23.69 -2.05
CA ASP A 248 -13.76 23.85 -0.88
C ASP A 248 -13.98 22.71 0.14
N ALA A 249 -13.12 22.67 1.16
CA ALA A 249 -13.15 21.61 2.17
C ALA A 249 -14.47 21.56 2.94
N GLU A 250 -15.08 22.72 3.17
CA GLU A 250 -16.31 22.89 3.95
C GLU A 250 -17.54 22.47 3.13
N GLN A 251 -17.64 22.93 1.88
CA GLN A 251 -18.68 22.53 0.94
C GLN A 251 -18.69 21.02 0.72
N LEU A 252 -17.52 20.41 0.51
CA LEU A 252 -17.44 18.95 0.33
C LEU A 252 -17.76 18.20 1.63
N PHE A 253 -17.36 18.74 2.78
CA PHE A 253 -17.72 18.18 4.07
C PHE A 253 -19.23 18.22 4.29
N ASP A 254 -19.89 19.35 4.04
CA ASP A 254 -21.34 19.49 4.19
C ASP A 254 -22.10 18.61 3.20
N TRP A 255 -21.58 18.43 1.97
CA TRP A 255 -22.12 17.48 1.01
C TRP A 255 -22.05 16.02 1.51
N ILE A 256 -20.95 15.62 2.16
CA ILE A 256 -20.85 14.29 2.78
C ILE A 256 -21.78 14.20 3.98
N ARG A 257 -21.78 15.20 4.86
CA ARG A 257 -22.59 15.24 6.09
C ARG A 257 -24.08 15.12 5.80
N ALA A 258 -24.60 15.82 4.80
CA ALA A 258 -26.00 15.74 4.40
C ALA A 258 -26.43 14.29 4.10
N ARG A 259 -25.54 13.46 3.53
CA ARG A 259 -25.83 12.04 3.26
C ARG A 259 -25.85 11.17 4.51
N LEU A 260 -25.07 11.53 5.52
CA LEU A 260 -25.09 10.83 6.80
C LEU A 260 -26.43 11.05 7.51
N GLU A 261 -27.03 12.22 7.31
CA GLU A 261 -28.31 12.61 7.90
C GLU A 261 -29.51 11.99 7.14
N THR A 262 -29.45 11.86 5.81
CA THR A 262 -30.53 11.25 5.01
C THR A 262 -30.66 9.73 5.20
N VAL A 263 -29.55 9.03 5.47
CA VAL A 263 -29.58 7.57 5.70
C VAL A 263 -30.21 7.18 7.05
N GLY A 264 -30.29 8.11 8.02
CA GLY A 264 -30.98 7.86 9.29
C GLY A 264 -32.48 7.57 9.17
N HIS A 265 -33.09 7.81 8.01
CA HIS A 265 -34.53 7.62 7.75
C HIS A 265 -34.82 6.32 6.96
N TRP A 266 -33.80 5.53 6.63
CA TRP A 266 -33.93 4.31 5.85
C TRP A 266 -34.12 3.08 6.73
N ASP A 267 -34.67 2.01 6.15
CA ASP A 267 -35.03 0.72 6.77
C ASP A 267 -33.87 -0.06 7.42
N GLY A 268 -32.68 0.53 7.54
CA GLY A 268 -31.50 -0.09 8.12
C GLY A 268 -30.84 -1.14 7.22
N SER A 269 -31.09 -1.13 5.91
CA SER A 269 -30.49 -2.12 5.01
C SER A 269 -28.94 -2.11 5.05
N PRO A 270 -28.29 -3.29 5.18
CA PRO A 270 -26.83 -3.40 5.27
C PRO A 270 -26.06 -2.71 4.13
N GLN A 271 -26.60 -2.74 2.91
CA GLN A 271 -25.88 -2.24 1.73
C GLN A 271 -25.66 -0.72 1.76
N VAL A 272 -26.55 0.04 2.40
CA VAL A 272 -26.45 1.52 2.48
C VAL A 272 -25.37 1.93 3.48
N THR A 273 -25.26 1.21 4.60
CA THR A 273 -24.24 1.44 5.63
C THR A 273 -22.84 1.17 5.09
N VAL A 274 -22.63 0.06 4.36
CA VAL A 274 -21.34 -0.24 3.71
C VAL A 274 -20.92 0.92 2.82
N GLY A 275 -21.83 1.39 1.96
CA GLY A 275 -21.57 2.46 1.00
C GLY A 275 -21.11 3.77 1.65
N ILE A 276 -21.73 4.17 2.77
CA ILE A 276 -21.30 5.35 3.54
C ILE A 276 -19.89 5.16 4.10
N VAL A 277 -19.60 4.02 4.72
CA VAL A 277 -18.27 3.79 5.30
C VAL A 277 -17.21 3.84 4.19
N GLN A 278 -17.45 3.24 3.03
CA GLN A 278 -16.51 3.32 1.90
C GLN A 278 -16.35 4.75 1.37
N LEU A 279 -17.42 5.55 1.36
CA LEU A 279 -17.35 6.97 1.00
C LEU A 279 -16.49 7.77 1.99
N LEU A 280 -16.68 7.56 3.29
CA LEU A 280 -15.90 8.23 4.33
C LEU A 280 -14.43 7.83 4.30
N VAL A 281 -14.15 6.55 4.06
CA VAL A 281 -12.81 6.02 3.86
C VAL A 281 -12.14 6.63 2.61
N ALA A 282 -12.90 6.78 1.52
CA ALA A 282 -12.45 7.47 0.32
C ALA A 282 -12.19 8.96 0.57
N TYR A 283 -12.97 9.61 1.43
CA TYR A 283 -12.70 10.98 1.87
C TYR A 283 -11.40 11.07 2.68
N ALA A 284 -11.19 10.12 3.60
CA ALA A 284 -10.00 10.05 4.43
C ALA A 284 -8.70 9.83 3.62
N THR A 285 -8.77 9.14 2.49
CA THR A 285 -7.60 8.87 1.63
C THR A 285 -7.51 9.72 0.36
N GLY A 286 -8.60 10.37 -0.03
CA GLY A 286 -8.69 11.19 -1.24
C GLY A 286 -8.63 12.69 -0.99
N VAL A 287 -9.13 13.15 0.16
CA VAL A 287 -9.34 14.57 0.47
C VAL A 287 -8.53 15.02 1.67
N LEU A 288 -8.71 14.37 2.83
CA LEU A 288 -7.99 14.69 4.07
C LEU A 288 -6.47 14.78 3.90
N PRO A 289 -5.81 14.00 3.02
CA PRO A 289 -4.39 14.12 2.80
C PRO A 289 -3.91 15.52 2.41
N TYR A 290 -4.78 16.33 1.83
CA TYR A 290 -4.43 17.62 1.25
C TYR A 290 -4.98 18.80 2.05
N LEU A 291 -5.70 18.55 3.14
CA LEU A 291 -6.19 19.59 4.03
C LEU A 291 -5.13 19.93 5.07
N SER A 292 -5.02 21.21 5.40
CA SER A 292 -4.21 21.70 6.50
C SER A 292 -4.69 21.14 7.85
N ARG A 293 -3.82 21.17 8.85
CA ARG A 293 -4.17 20.80 10.23
C ARG A 293 -5.34 21.63 10.77
N GLU A 294 -5.40 22.90 10.40
CA GLU A 294 -6.46 23.83 10.84
C GLU A 294 -7.79 23.50 10.18
N GLU A 295 -7.82 23.26 8.86
CA GLU A 295 -9.03 22.81 8.17
C GLU A 295 -9.56 21.50 8.77
N ARG A 296 -8.70 20.50 9.00
CA ARG A 296 -9.11 19.22 9.62
C ARG A 296 -9.75 19.42 11.00
N ARG A 297 -9.18 20.31 11.83
CA ARG A 297 -9.75 20.64 13.14
C ARG A 297 -11.07 21.39 13.03
N ALA A 298 -11.19 22.34 12.09
CA ALA A 298 -12.42 23.07 11.85
C ALA A 298 -13.55 22.14 11.40
N LEU A 299 -13.27 21.19 10.51
CA LEU A 299 -14.22 20.16 10.10
C LEU A 299 -14.62 19.25 11.26
N LEU A 300 -13.68 18.91 12.15
CA LEU A 300 -14.02 18.12 13.33
C LEU A 300 -14.96 18.87 14.28
N ALA A 301 -14.68 20.16 14.53
CA ALA A 301 -15.53 21.01 15.37
C ALA A 301 -16.97 21.13 14.82
N LYS A 302 -17.14 21.07 13.49
CA LYS A 302 -18.47 21.05 12.85
C LYS A 302 -19.26 19.75 13.10
N LEU A 303 -18.61 18.65 13.49
CA LEU A 303 -19.32 17.42 13.86
C LEU A 303 -19.83 17.44 15.31
N GLU A 304 -19.32 18.33 16.16
CA GLU A 304 -19.70 18.44 17.56
C GLU A 304 -21.04 19.18 17.76
N PRO A 305 -21.81 18.85 18.81
CA PRO A 305 -21.57 17.78 19.76
C PRO A 305 -21.86 16.39 19.17
N LEU A 306 -21.05 15.41 19.58
CA LEU A 306 -21.24 13.99 19.28
C LEU A 306 -21.91 13.33 20.48
N GLU A 307 -23.24 13.45 20.55
CA GLU A 307 -24.02 12.84 21.60
C GLU A 307 -24.11 11.32 21.39
N LEU A 308 -23.78 10.56 22.42
CA LEU A 308 -23.95 9.12 22.39
C LEU A 308 -25.44 8.81 22.35
N PRO A 309 -25.90 8.01 21.37
CA PRO A 309 -27.31 7.63 21.28
C PRO A 309 -27.72 6.75 22.46
N ASP A 310 -28.94 6.95 22.97
CA ASP A 310 -29.54 6.06 23.96
C ASP A 310 -29.59 4.62 23.42
N GLY A 311 -28.98 3.68 24.13
CA GLY A 311 -28.93 2.27 23.72
C GLY A 311 -27.98 1.96 22.57
N ALA A 312 -26.95 2.79 22.33
CA ALA A 312 -25.88 2.57 21.34
C ALA A 312 -25.00 1.34 21.64
N THR A 313 -25.62 0.17 21.66
CA THR A 313 -24.96 -1.13 21.62
C THR A 313 -24.86 -1.54 20.16
N MET A 314 -23.66 -1.91 19.73
CA MET A 314 -23.49 -2.43 18.39
C MET A 314 -24.03 -3.86 18.33
N VAL A 315 -25.31 -4.02 17.96
CA VAL A 315 -25.82 -5.30 17.47
C VAL A 315 -25.74 -5.26 15.96
N LEU A 316 -24.56 -5.57 15.41
CA LEU A 316 -24.42 -5.87 13.97
C LEU A 316 -24.94 -7.28 13.72
N ASN A 317 -26.24 -7.48 13.91
CA ASN A 317 -26.92 -8.63 13.34
C ASN A 317 -27.60 -8.20 12.03
N ARG A 318 -27.92 -9.19 11.19
CA ARG A 318 -28.63 -9.05 9.92
C ARG A 318 -30.00 -8.33 10.03
N HIS A 319 -30.45 -7.92 11.22
CA HIS A 319 -31.84 -7.59 11.54
C HIS A 319 -32.06 -6.24 12.26
N GLY A 320 -31.15 -5.27 12.11
CA GLY A 320 -31.50 -3.85 12.31
C GLY A 320 -31.13 -3.25 13.67
N GLY A 321 -29.87 -2.81 13.80
CA GLY A 321 -29.43 -1.86 14.82
C GLY A 321 -29.32 -0.44 14.24
N VAL A 322 -29.91 0.52 14.93
CA VAL A 322 -30.14 1.93 14.54
C VAL A 322 -28.86 2.70 14.15
N VAL A 323 -29.06 3.72 13.29
CA VAL A 323 -28.07 4.55 12.58
C VAL A 323 -27.79 5.87 13.32
N PRO A 324 -26.69 5.93 14.08
CA PRO A 324 -25.95 7.17 14.27
C PRO A 324 -24.46 7.02 13.91
N TRP A 325 -24.09 5.93 13.23
CA TRP A 325 -22.70 5.58 12.98
C TRP A 325 -22.00 6.48 11.99
N GLY A 326 -22.71 7.08 11.01
CA GLY A 326 -22.08 7.93 9.99
C GLY A 326 -21.25 9.07 10.59
N ARG A 327 -21.82 9.82 11.55
CA ARG A 327 -21.13 10.92 12.23
C ARG A 327 -19.96 10.44 13.08
N PHE A 328 -20.11 9.32 13.79
CA PHE A 328 -19.03 8.76 14.60
C PHE A 328 -17.92 8.11 13.77
N CYS A 329 -18.24 7.44 12.65
CA CYS A 329 -17.27 6.98 11.66
C CYS A 329 -16.48 8.17 11.11
N PHE A 330 -17.18 9.26 10.77
CA PHE A 330 -16.54 10.46 10.26
C PHE A 330 -15.63 11.10 11.33
N ALA A 331 -16.10 11.18 12.57
CA ALA A 331 -15.33 11.67 13.71
C ALA A 331 -14.08 10.80 13.98
N ALA A 332 -14.21 9.47 13.93
CA ALA A 332 -13.09 8.54 14.07
C ALA A 332 -12.03 8.75 12.99
N LEU A 333 -12.45 8.91 11.72
CA LEU A 333 -11.55 9.22 10.61
C LEU A 333 -10.94 10.62 10.70
N LEU A 334 -11.63 11.57 11.32
CA LEU A 334 -11.12 12.91 11.65
C LEU A 334 -10.28 12.92 12.94
N GLY A 335 -10.00 11.77 13.53
CA GLY A 335 -9.08 11.64 14.67
C GLY A 335 -9.71 11.99 16.02
N HIS A 336 -11.04 11.98 16.14
CA HIS A 336 -11.71 12.21 17.42
C HIS A 336 -11.68 10.97 18.31
N VAL A 337 -10.53 10.76 18.95
CA VAL A 337 -10.24 9.57 19.77
C VAL A 337 -11.23 9.39 20.92
N GLU A 338 -11.61 10.47 21.62
CA GLU A 338 -12.46 10.38 22.82
C GLU A 338 -13.86 9.87 22.50
N ALA A 339 -14.57 10.49 21.55
CA ALA A 339 -15.87 10.01 21.07
C ALA A 339 -15.79 8.58 20.52
N THR A 340 -14.69 8.22 19.84
CA THR A 340 -14.50 6.87 19.31
C THR A 340 -14.36 5.85 20.43
N ARG A 341 -13.54 6.13 21.46
CA ARG A 341 -13.40 5.28 22.65
C ARG A 341 -14.70 5.15 23.42
N ALA A 342 -15.38 6.27 23.64
CA ALA A 342 -16.64 6.31 24.37
C ALA A 342 -17.70 5.43 23.69
N LEU A 343 -17.80 5.52 22.36
CA LEU A 343 -18.71 4.69 21.58
C LEU A 343 -18.33 3.20 21.63
N VAL A 344 -17.06 2.88 21.38
CA VAL A 344 -16.56 1.50 21.39
C VAL A 344 -16.70 0.85 22.77
N ALA A 345 -16.59 1.63 23.85
CA ALA A 345 -16.78 1.12 25.22
C ALA A 345 -18.19 0.58 25.48
N LEU A 346 -19.21 1.05 24.74
CA LEU A 346 -20.58 0.57 24.84
C LEU A 346 -20.82 -0.78 24.15
N TRP A 347 -19.85 -1.26 23.38
CA TRP A 347 -19.99 -2.50 22.62
C TRP A 347 -19.64 -3.70 23.49
N SER A 348 -20.44 -4.76 23.38
CA SER A 348 -20.15 -6.03 24.02
C SER A 348 -18.91 -6.69 23.41
N ASP A 349 -18.34 -7.64 24.13
CA ASP A 349 -17.30 -8.51 23.57
C ASP A 349 -17.82 -9.23 22.32
N ARG A 350 -16.95 -9.40 21.33
CA ARG A 350 -17.26 -10.03 20.03
C ARG A 350 -18.47 -9.43 19.31
N ALA A 351 -18.71 -8.14 19.50
CA ALA A 351 -19.86 -7.49 18.88
C ALA A 351 -19.78 -7.42 17.33
N LEU A 352 -18.58 -7.55 16.75
CA LEU A 352 -18.40 -7.54 15.30
C LEU A 352 -18.67 -8.94 14.72
N ASP A 353 -19.80 -9.12 14.04
CA ASP A 353 -20.11 -10.34 13.30
C ASP A 353 -19.37 -10.36 11.95
N PRO A 354 -18.38 -11.26 11.76
CA PRO A 354 -17.62 -11.34 10.51
C PRO A 354 -18.47 -11.80 9.30
N SER A 355 -19.69 -12.30 9.52
CA SER A 355 -20.62 -12.61 8.44
C SER A 355 -21.34 -11.38 7.87
N THR A 356 -21.17 -10.21 8.51
CA THR A 356 -21.80 -8.95 8.13
C THR A 356 -20.76 -7.99 7.52
N PRO A 357 -20.84 -7.66 6.22
CA PRO A 357 -19.87 -6.78 5.54
C PRO A 357 -19.71 -5.38 6.18
N ASP A 358 -20.75 -4.87 6.83
CA ASP A 358 -20.72 -3.61 7.59
C ASP A 358 -19.76 -3.67 8.78
N ALA A 359 -19.73 -4.80 9.49
CA ALA A 359 -18.90 -4.99 10.68
C ALA A 359 -17.42 -4.93 10.33
N ALA A 360 -17.02 -5.55 9.23
CA ALA A 360 -15.64 -5.51 8.79
C ALA A 360 -15.19 -4.09 8.41
N SER A 361 -16.03 -3.36 7.68
CA SER A 361 -15.70 -2.03 7.18
C SER A 361 -15.72 -0.97 8.30
N ALA A 362 -16.82 -0.88 9.04
CA ALA A 362 -16.96 0.06 10.15
C ALA A 362 -16.02 -0.29 11.31
N GLY A 363 -15.87 -1.59 11.61
CA GLY A 363 -14.92 -2.08 12.62
C GLY A 363 -13.50 -1.62 12.32
N SER A 364 -13.05 -1.65 11.06
CA SER A 364 -11.71 -1.18 10.69
C SER A 364 -11.47 0.29 11.02
N VAL A 365 -12.50 1.13 10.90
CA VAL A 365 -12.45 2.56 11.22
C VAL A 365 -12.42 2.77 12.73
N PHE A 366 -13.32 2.12 13.47
CA PHE A 366 -13.42 2.33 14.92
C PHE A 366 -12.25 1.71 15.69
N VAL A 367 -11.84 0.49 15.34
CA VAL A 367 -10.67 -0.18 15.92
C VAL A 367 -9.39 0.62 15.67
N GLY A 368 -9.25 1.28 14.51
CA GLY A 368 -8.16 2.22 14.27
C GLY A 368 -8.32 3.56 14.99
N GLY A 369 -9.56 4.03 15.13
CA GLY A 369 -9.92 5.35 15.65
C GLY A 369 -9.82 5.49 17.18
N VAL A 370 -9.74 4.39 17.94
CA VAL A 370 -9.52 4.46 19.41
C VAL A 370 -8.16 4.98 19.82
N GLY A 371 -7.23 5.20 18.87
CA GLY A 371 -5.97 5.89 19.08
C GLY A 371 -4.92 5.06 19.84
N GLY A 372 -3.72 4.96 19.27
CA GLY A 372 -2.61 4.18 19.81
C GLY A 372 -2.65 2.71 19.37
N ALA A 373 -1.48 2.15 19.07
CA ALA A 373 -1.37 0.76 18.60
C ALA A 373 -1.87 -0.25 19.65
N ALA A 374 -1.52 -0.06 20.92
CA ALA A 374 -1.94 -0.93 22.02
C ALA A 374 -3.47 -0.94 22.20
N ALA A 375 -4.12 0.22 22.17
CA ALA A 375 -5.57 0.32 22.27
C ALA A 375 -6.27 -0.32 21.07
N SER A 376 -5.76 -0.11 19.86
CA SER A 376 -6.28 -0.79 18.66
C SER A 376 -6.16 -2.32 18.77
N LEU A 377 -5.05 -2.84 19.31
CA LEU A 377 -4.86 -4.28 19.53
C LEU A 377 -5.82 -4.84 20.59
N GLU A 378 -5.97 -4.15 21.71
CA GLU A 378 -6.88 -4.52 22.80
C GLU A 378 -8.33 -4.56 22.31
N VAL A 379 -8.77 -3.51 21.63
CA VAL A 379 -10.12 -3.42 21.08
C VAL A 379 -10.34 -4.46 19.98
N ALA A 380 -9.36 -4.69 19.10
CA ALA A 380 -9.47 -5.72 18.08
C ALA A 380 -9.61 -7.12 18.68
N GLU A 381 -8.92 -7.41 19.78
CA GLU A 381 -9.04 -8.69 20.47
C GLU A 381 -10.40 -8.83 21.15
N ARG A 382 -10.83 -7.82 21.90
CA ARG A 382 -12.13 -7.81 22.59
C ARG A 382 -13.29 -7.99 21.60
N LEU A 383 -13.21 -7.36 20.44
CA LEU A 383 -14.26 -7.38 19.43
C LEU A 383 -14.14 -8.52 18.40
N ASP A 384 -13.10 -9.37 18.47
CA ASP A 384 -12.78 -10.38 17.45
C ASP A 384 -12.65 -9.79 16.02
N PHE A 385 -12.07 -8.59 15.90
CA PHE A 385 -11.93 -7.88 14.64
C PHE A 385 -10.76 -8.39 13.78
N TYR A 386 -11.00 -8.53 12.48
CA TYR A 386 -9.97 -8.84 11.48
C TYR A 386 -10.13 -7.97 10.22
N PRO A 387 -9.04 -7.47 9.63
CA PRO A 387 -9.11 -6.75 8.37
C PRO A 387 -9.45 -7.68 7.19
N GLU A 388 -10.52 -7.38 6.46
CA GLU A 388 -11.03 -8.25 5.38
C GLU A 388 -10.78 -7.75 3.95
N SER A 389 -10.28 -6.52 3.79
CA SER A 389 -9.94 -5.94 2.49
C SER A 389 -8.50 -5.38 2.47
N GLU A 390 -7.95 -5.19 1.28
CA GLU A 390 -6.63 -4.53 1.13
C GLU A 390 -6.61 -3.18 1.86
N HIS A 391 -7.71 -2.42 1.77
CA HIS A 391 -7.83 -1.12 2.41
C HIS A 391 -7.85 -1.24 3.94
N ALA A 392 -8.69 -2.13 4.49
CA ALA A 392 -8.75 -2.37 5.93
C ALA A 392 -7.40 -2.87 6.47
N MET A 393 -6.67 -3.67 5.69
CA MET A 393 -5.32 -4.10 6.05
C MET A 393 -4.33 -2.94 6.08
N ARG A 394 -4.36 -2.03 5.10
CA ARG A 394 -3.54 -0.81 5.13
C ARG A 394 -3.91 0.09 6.31
N ALA A 395 -5.19 0.24 6.62
CA ALA A 395 -5.65 0.98 7.80
C ALA A 395 -5.14 0.32 9.10
N TRP A 396 -5.24 -1.00 9.20
CA TRP A 396 -4.75 -1.77 10.35
C TRP A 396 -3.25 -1.56 10.56
N LEU A 397 -2.43 -1.74 9.52
CA LEU A 397 -0.99 -1.52 9.57
C LEU A 397 -0.65 -0.05 9.82
N ALA A 398 -1.41 0.88 9.26
CA ALA A 398 -1.24 2.30 9.55
C ALA A 398 -1.43 2.52 11.05
N ASN A 399 -2.50 2.00 11.66
CA ASN A 399 -2.85 2.19 13.07
C ASN A 399 -1.95 1.43 14.07
N THR A 400 -1.53 0.21 13.76
CA THR A 400 -0.82 -0.68 14.70
C THR A 400 0.67 -0.85 14.41
N GLY A 401 1.10 -0.50 13.19
CA GLY A 401 2.46 -0.74 12.75
C GLY A 401 2.85 -2.21 12.75
N LEU A 402 4.10 -2.49 13.14
CA LEU A 402 4.62 -3.87 13.18
C LEU A 402 4.01 -4.72 14.30
N ASP A 403 3.37 -4.10 15.28
CA ASP A 403 2.76 -4.83 16.41
C ASP A 403 1.45 -5.51 16.00
N GLY A 404 0.82 -5.06 14.91
CA GLY A 404 -0.37 -5.68 14.33
C GLY A 404 -0.09 -6.84 13.37
N LEU A 405 1.17 -7.24 13.15
CA LEU A 405 1.51 -8.27 12.16
C LEU A 405 0.88 -9.63 12.45
N GLU A 406 0.71 -9.97 13.72
CA GLU A 406 0.12 -11.25 14.12
C GLU A 406 -1.36 -11.33 13.70
N ARG A 407 -2.16 -10.34 14.07
CA ARG A 407 -3.57 -10.25 13.62
C ARG A 407 -3.67 -10.16 12.10
N ALA A 408 -2.75 -9.45 11.45
CA ALA A 408 -2.71 -9.34 10.00
C ALA A 408 -2.44 -10.70 9.32
N ARG A 409 -1.52 -11.51 9.88
CA ARG A 409 -1.28 -12.90 9.47
C ARG A 409 -2.55 -13.72 9.61
N GLU A 410 -3.17 -13.72 10.79
CA GLU A 410 -4.38 -14.49 11.06
C GLU A 410 -5.52 -14.13 10.10
N ALA A 411 -5.69 -12.85 9.76
CA ALA A 411 -6.69 -12.40 8.77
C ALA A 411 -6.48 -13.06 7.39
N VAL A 412 -5.23 -13.14 6.92
CA VAL A 412 -4.86 -13.83 5.67
C VAL A 412 -5.16 -15.33 5.75
N LEU A 413 -4.92 -15.96 6.89
CA LEU A 413 -5.15 -17.38 7.08
C LEU A 413 -6.64 -17.73 7.09
N ARG A 414 -7.47 -16.88 7.72
CA ARG A 414 -8.92 -17.07 7.84
C ARG A 414 -9.69 -16.82 6.54
N THR A 415 -9.26 -15.86 5.71
CA THR A 415 -10.03 -15.45 4.53
C THR A 415 -10.01 -16.48 3.38
N GLY A 416 -11.10 -16.49 2.61
CA GLY A 416 -11.20 -17.18 1.32
C GLY A 416 -10.52 -16.45 0.16
N TYR A 417 -10.22 -15.15 0.31
CA TYR A 417 -9.62 -14.31 -0.73
C TYR A 417 -8.30 -13.65 -0.26
N PRO A 418 -7.28 -14.45 0.10
CA PRO A 418 -6.09 -13.94 0.79
C PRO A 418 -5.18 -13.07 -0.08
N GLY A 419 -5.36 -13.06 -1.40
CA GLY A 419 -4.55 -12.28 -2.33
C GLY A 419 -4.64 -10.77 -2.11
N ASP A 420 -5.80 -10.27 -1.69
CA ASP A 420 -6.04 -8.82 -1.50
C ASP A 420 -5.36 -8.32 -0.23
N LEU A 421 -5.47 -9.07 0.85
CA LEU A 421 -4.77 -8.79 2.10
C LEU A 421 -3.25 -8.89 1.92
N MET A 422 -2.80 -9.92 1.18
CA MET A 422 -1.39 -10.13 0.91
C MET A 422 -0.77 -8.96 0.12
N ARG A 423 -1.53 -8.31 -0.77
CA ARG A 423 -1.05 -7.12 -1.50
C ARG A 423 -0.60 -6.00 -0.55
N ALA A 424 -1.37 -5.73 0.51
CA ALA A 424 -1.01 -4.73 1.52
C ALA A 424 0.18 -5.18 2.39
N LEU A 425 0.21 -6.45 2.79
CA LEU A 425 1.29 -6.98 3.63
C LEU A 425 2.65 -7.03 2.93
N LEU A 426 2.70 -7.17 1.60
CA LEU A 426 3.95 -7.16 0.84
C LEU A 426 4.67 -5.80 0.85
N ASP A 427 4.00 -4.74 1.31
CA ASP A 427 4.55 -3.40 1.57
C ASP A 427 5.26 -3.32 2.94
N VAL A 428 5.16 -4.35 3.79
CA VAL A 428 5.94 -4.46 5.03
C VAL A 428 7.39 -4.79 4.67
N GLU A 429 8.31 -3.95 5.12
CA GLU A 429 9.74 -3.99 4.83
C GLU A 429 10.54 -4.12 6.13
N SER A 430 10.23 -5.18 6.87
CA SER A 430 10.82 -5.48 8.17
C SER A 430 11.16 -6.97 8.30
N PRO A 431 12.33 -7.32 8.86
CA PRO A 431 12.67 -8.69 9.24
C PRO A 431 11.63 -9.34 10.17
N ARG A 432 10.95 -8.55 11.00
CA ARG A 432 9.87 -9.01 11.90
C ARG A 432 8.71 -9.66 11.13
N PHE A 433 8.56 -9.38 9.83
CA PHE A 433 7.48 -9.96 9.03
C PHE A 433 7.79 -11.37 8.50
N VAL A 434 9.05 -11.77 8.45
CA VAL A 434 9.48 -13.04 7.85
C VAL A 434 8.85 -14.28 8.50
N PRO A 435 8.77 -14.41 9.84
CA PRO A 435 8.08 -15.54 10.46
C PRO A 435 6.60 -15.66 10.01
N HIS A 436 5.91 -14.53 9.87
CA HIS A 436 4.52 -14.51 9.41
C HIS A 436 4.41 -14.88 7.91
N LEU A 437 5.38 -14.47 7.08
CA LEU A 437 5.46 -14.86 5.67
C LEU A 437 5.67 -16.37 5.49
N LEU A 438 6.49 -16.99 6.33
CA LEU A 438 6.69 -18.45 6.33
C LEU A 438 5.38 -19.17 6.67
N ALA A 439 4.72 -18.77 7.75
CA ALA A 439 3.44 -19.35 8.16
C ALA A 439 2.35 -19.19 7.07
N ILE A 440 2.26 -18.02 6.42
CA ILE A 440 1.35 -17.79 5.29
C ILE A 440 1.70 -18.71 4.11
N ARG A 441 2.99 -18.86 3.80
CA ARG A 441 3.45 -19.71 2.70
C ARG A 441 3.08 -21.17 2.90
N GLU A 442 3.29 -21.69 4.11
CA GLU A 442 2.94 -23.06 4.50
C GLU A 442 1.42 -23.30 4.41
N ALA A 443 0.61 -22.39 4.95
CA ALA A 443 -0.83 -22.56 5.00
C ALA A 443 -1.56 -22.24 3.69
N LYS A 444 -1.01 -21.34 2.86
CA LYS A 444 -1.64 -20.84 1.62
C LYS A 444 -0.64 -20.89 0.46
N SER A 445 -0.41 -22.09 -0.08
CA SER A 445 0.53 -22.34 -1.20
C SER A 445 0.35 -21.42 -2.42
N GLY A 446 -0.88 -20.97 -2.69
CA GLY A 446 -1.19 -19.98 -3.74
C GLY A 446 -0.48 -18.63 -3.58
N LEU A 447 -0.04 -18.27 -2.37
CA LEU A 447 0.70 -17.04 -2.07
C LEU A 447 2.23 -17.21 -2.11
N ALA A 448 2.76 -18.43 -2.27
CA ALA A 448 4.19 -18.72 -2.22
C ALA A 448 5.02 -17.87 -3.20
N LYS A 449 4.48 -17.61 -4.41
CA LYS A 449 5.13 -16.75 -5.42
C LYS A 449 5.29 -15.30 -4.93
N GLY A 450 4.34 -14.79 -4.15
CA GLY A 450 4.40 -13.46 -3.55
C GLY A 450 5.51 -13.39 -2.49
N VAL A 451 5.57 -14.39 -1.62
CA VAL A 451 6.60 -14.53 -0.58
C VAL A 451 8.01 -14.63 -1.20
N ALA A 452 8.20 -15.50 -2.19
CA ALA A 452 9.48 -15.63 -2.88
C ALA A 452 9.91 -14.32 -3.58
N ARG A 453 8.96 -13.57 -4.14
CA ARG A 453 9.23 -12.26 -4.74
C ARG A 453 9.65 -11.23 -3.67
N TRP A 454 9.04 -11.27 -2.49
CA TRP A 454 9.41 -10.42 -1.36
C TRP A 454 10.84 -10.71 -0.91
N ALA A 455 11.14 -11.99 -0.65
CA ALA A 455 12.46 -12.47 -0.22
C ALA A 455 13.56 -12.06 -1.22
N LYS A 456 13.33 -12.29 -2.52
CA LYS A 456 14.27 -11.92 -3.59
C LYS A 456 14.56 -10.42 -3.65
N LYS A 457 13.58 -9.57 -3.37
CA LYS A 457 13.78 -8.10 -3.37
C LYS A 457 14.50 -7.61 -2.12
N ARG A 458 14.49 -8.38 -1.04
CA ARG A 458 14.92 -7.96 0.30
C ARG A 458 15.80 -9.04 0.96
N PRO A 459 16.91 -9.47 0.32
CA PRO A 459 17.68 -10.63 0.78
C PRO A 459 18.24 -10.44 2.19
N ARG A 460 18.71 -9.23 2.56
CA ARG A 460 19.19 -8.94 3.93
C ARG A 460 18.08 -9.06 4.99
N ALA A 461 16.92 -8.44 4.74
CA ALA A 461 15.80 -8.50 5.68
C ALA A 461 15.20 -9.92 5.76
N TRP A 462 15.24 -10.67 4.66
CA TRP A 462 14.89 -12.09 4.62
C TRP A 462 15.84 -12.89 5.51
N ALA A 463 17.16 -12.77 5.33
CA ALA A 463 18.17 -13.45 6.13
C ALA A 463 18.01 -13.18 7.64
N GLU A 464 17.89 -11.91 8.02
CA GLU A 464 17.73 -11.54 9.43
C GLU A 464 16.41 -12.07 10.00
N GLY A 465 15.33 -12.00 9.24
CA GLY A 465 14.04 -12.51 9.67
C GLY A 465 14.00 -14.04 9.79
N LEU A 466 14.73 -14.75 8.93
CA LEU A 466 14.92 -16.20 9.05
C LEU A 466 15.70 -16.56 10.31
N LEU A 467 16.77 -15.84 10.64
CA LEU A 467 17.50 -16.02 11.91
C LEU A 467 16.55 -15.83 13.10
N ARG A 468 15.74 -14.77 13.10
CA ARG A 468 14.73 -14.54 14.15
C ARG A 468 13.68 -15.66 14.23
N ALA A 469 13.36 -16.29 13.11
CA ALA A 469 12.38 -17.38 13.04
C ALA A 469 12.93 -18.72 13.59
N LEU A 470 14.25 -18.86 13.79
CA LEU A 470 14.88 -20.10 14.30
C LEU A 470 14.42 -20.49 15.71
N ALA A 471 13.94 -19.54 16.50
CA ALA A 471 13.44 -19.76 17.86
C ALA A 471 11.91 -19.91 17.94
N GLY A 472 11.20 -19.83 16.80
CA GLY A 472 9.72 -19.83 16.76
C GLY A 472 9.12 -21.10 16.15
N GLU A 473 7.79 -21.08 15.97
CA GLU A 473 7.01 -22.18 15.35
C GLU A 473 7.50 -22.54 13.93
N GLN A 474 8.17 -21.60 13.26
CA GLN A 474 8.61 -21.70 11.87
C GLN A 474 10.10 -22.10 11.75
N ALA A 475 10.71 -22.60 12.83
CA ALA A 475 12.15 -22.85 12.91
C ALA A 475 12.68 -23.82 11.86
N ALA A 476 11.94 -24.91 11.56
CA ALA A 476 12.36 -25.90 10.57
C ALA A 476 12.42 -25.31 9.16
N ALA A 477 11.34 -24.64 8.72
CA ALA A 477 11.28 -23.96 7.44
C ALA A 477 12.30 -22.82 7.35
N ALA A 478 12.52 -22.10 8.45
CA ALA A 478 13.51 -21.04 8.51
C ALA A 478 14.95 -21.56 8.34
N ARG A 479 15.29 -22.70 8.96
CA ARG A 479 16.59 -23.37 8.81
C ARG A 479 16.85 -23.77 7.36
N GLU A 480 15.89 -24.43 6.74
CA GLU A 480 16.00 -24.87 5.34
C GLU A 480 16.27 -23.69 4.40
N GLU A 481 15.47 -22.62 4.53
CA GLU A 481 15.63 -21.40 3.75
C GLU A 481 16.96 -20.68 4.01
N LEU A 482 17.46 -20.68 5.25
CA LEU A 482 18.73 -20.04 5.57
C LEU A 482 19.91 -20.82 4.98
N ILE A 483 19.86 -22.16 4.97
CA ILE A 483 20.86 -23.02 4.33
C ILE A 483 20.87 -22.77 2.82
N ASP A 484 19.71 -22.72 2.18
CA ASP A 484 19.60 -22.45 0.76
C ASP A 484 20.08 -21.04 0.41
N LEU A 485 19.78 -20.05 1.25
CA LEU A 485 20.29 -18.69 1.11
C LEU A 485 21.82 -18.65 1.26
N ALA A 486 22.38 -19.33 2.26
CA ALA A 486 23.82 -19.40 2.48
C ALA A 486 24.57 -20.06 1.31
N ARG A 487 23.97 -21.05 0.66
CA ARG A 487 24.51 -21.69 -0.55
C ARG A 487 24.41 -20.79 -1.78
N ALA A 488 23.29 -20.10 -1.94
CA ALA A 488 23.01 -19.30 -3.14
C ALA A 488 23.63 -17.90 -3.11
N GLN A 489 23.68 -17.27 -1.94
CA GLN A 489 24.09 -15.88 -1.69
C GLN A 489 24.83 -15.76 -0.34
N PRO A 490 26.00 -16.42 -0.16
CA PRO A 490 26.75 -16.39 1.10
C PRO A 490 27.16 -14.97 1.54
N GLU A 491 27.35 -14.06 0.59
CA GLU A 491 27.69 -12.66 0.84
C GLU A 491 26.63 -11.93 1.67
N VAL A 492 25.33 -12.23 1.47
CA VAL A 492 24.23 -11.57 2.19
C VAL A 492 24.29 -11.89 3.67
N LEU A 493 24.49 -13.16 4.01
CA LEU A 493 24.58 -13.61 5.40
C LEU A 493 25.89 -13.14 6.04
N SER A 494 26.99 -13.14 5.28
CA SER A 494 28.29 -12.63 5.74
C SER A 494 28.22 -11.12 6.10
N GLU A 495 27.63 -10.31 5.22
CA GLU A 495 27.43 -8.87 5.46
C GLU A 495 26.48 -8.59 6.63
N LEU A 496 25.47 -9.43 6.84
CA LEU A 496 24.56 -9.31 7.97
C LEU A 496 25.28 -9.63 9.30
N LEU A 497 26.07 -10.69 9.34
CA LEU A 497 26.78 -11.11 10.56
C LEU A 497 27.91 -10.16 10.97
N ALA A 498 28.48 -9.45 9.99
CA ALA A 498 29.44 -8.38 10.21
C ALA A 498 28.81 -7.09 10.78
N ASP A 499 27.48 -6.98 10.78
CA ASP A 499 26.78 -5.84 11.38
C ASP A 499 26.85 -5.94 12.90
N GLU A 500 27.55 -5.00 13.54
CA GLU A 500 27.69 -4.94 15.01
C GLU A 500 26.34 -4.74 15.72
N SER A 501 25.36 -4.13 15.05
CA SER A 501 24.01 -3.93 15.60
C SER A 501 23.15 -5.19 15.63
N LEU A 502 23.57 -6.27 14.96
CA LEU A 502 22.88 -7.55 15.02
C LEU A 502 22.97 -8.14 16.43
N ASP A 503 21.85 -8.68 16.90
CA ASP A 503 21.77 -9.40 18.15
C ASP A 503 22.87 -10.50 18.24
N PRO A 504 23.64 -10.58 19.34
CA PRO A 504 24.72 -11.56 19.48
C PRO A 504 24.27 -13.01 19.35
N GLY A 505 23.05 -13.35 19.83
CA GLY A 505 22.48 -14.68 19.71
C GLY A 505 22.17 -15.04 18.25
N LEU A 506 21.52 -14.14 17.53
CA LEU A 506 21.28 -14.30 16.08
C LEU A 506 22.60 -14.40 15.30
N ARG A 507 23.63 -13.64 15.70
CA ARG A 507 24.96 -13.70 15.09
C ARG A 507 25.60 -15.08 15.25
N ALA A 508 25.57 -15.64 16.46
CA ALA A 508 26.11 -16.97 16.72
C ALA A 508 25.39 -18.05 15.89
N GLN A 509 24.06 -18.01 15.83
CA GLN A 509 23.26 -18.94 15.02
C GLN A 509 23.60 -18.86 13.53
N GLY A 510 23.72 -17.65 12.98
CA GLY A 510 24.07 -17.48 11.57
C GLY A 510 25.51 -17.90 11.24
N GLN A 511 26.46 -17.72 12.17
CA GLN A 511 27.83 -18.22 12.00
C GLN A 511 27.88 -19.75 11.97
N ALA A 512 27.12 -20.43 12.84
CA ALA A 512 27.02 -21.89 12.83
C ALA A 512 26.51 -22.41 11.48
N ILE A 513 25.46 -21.79 10.92
CA ILE A 513 24.90 -22.19 9.63
C ILE A 513 25.86 -21.91 8.47
N LEU A 514 26.55 -20.76 8.44
CA LEU A 514 27.56 -20.46 7.42
C LEU A 514 28.74 -21.44 7.44
N SER A 515 29.16 -21.88 8.62
CA SER A 515 30.30 -22.80 8.78
C SER A 515 30.01 -24.24 8.35
N GLY A 516 28.77 -24.56 7.95
CA GLY A 516 28.34 -25.91 7.63
C GLY A 516 28.01 -26.76 8.86
N ASN A 517 28.15 -26.22 10.07
CA ASN A 517 27.79 -26.85 11.34
C ASN A 517 26.32 -26.57 11.69
N ALA A 518 25.40 -26.65 10.71
CA ALA A 518 23.99 -26.32 10.92
C ALA A 518 23.31 -27.23 11.96
N GLU A 519 23.79 -28.46 12.14
CA GLU A 519 23.35 -29.36 13.22
C GLU A 519 23.79 -28.90 14.62
N GLN A 520 24.87 -28.09 14.73
CA GLN A 520 25.33 -27.47 15.97
C GLN A 520 24.75 -26.06 16.20
N ALA A 521 23.94 -25.54 15.26
CA ALA A 521 23.16 -24.32 15.50
C ALA A 521 22.04 -24.53 16.53
N GLU A 522 21.82 -25.78 16.97
CA GLU A 522 21.20 -26.12 18.24
C GLU A 522 22.17 -25.83 19.40
N ILE A 523 22.37 -24.55 19.73
CA ILE A 523 22.84 -24.13 21.04
C ILE A 523 21.81 -23.11 21.53
N SER A 524 21.18 -23.26 22.69
CA SER A 524 21.11 -24.34 23.65
C SER A 524 19.83 -24.02 24.42
N SER A 525 18.94 -24.99 24.61
CA SER A 525 17.86 -24.85 25.57
C SER A 525 18.36 -25.20 26.98
N ASP A 526 19.65 -24.97 27.29
CA ASP A 526 20.15 -25.13 28.64
C ASP A 526 19.53 -24.00 29.46
N LEU A 527 18.30 -24.27 29.90
CA LEU A 527 17.77 -23.77 31.14
C LEU A 527 18.92 -23.87 32.15
N PRO A 528 19.23 -22.80 32.90
CA PRO A 528 20.14 -22.88 34.04
C PRO A 528 19.84 -24.15 34.84
N GLU A 529 20.85 -24.83 35.36
CA GLU A 529 20.69 -26.12 36.07
C GLU A 529 19.53 -26.10 37.11
N ALA A 530 19.30 -24.94 37.73
CA ALA A 530 18.17 -24.65 38.63
C ALA A 530 16.76 -24.81 38.02
N LEU A 531 16.60 -24.58 36.72
CA LEU A 531 15.35 -24.71 35.97
C LEU A 531 15.18 -26.12 35.38
N ALA A 532 16.26 -26.87 35.15
CA ALA A 532 16.19 -28.28 34.76
C ALA A 532 15.62 -29.13 35.90
N ASP A 533 16.03 -28.86 37.14
CA ASP A 533 15.47 -29.47 38.36
C ASP A 533 14.00 -29.13 38.56
N ALA A 534 13.60 -27.88 38.27
CA ALA A 534 12.21 -27.45 38.31
C ALA A 534 11.35 -28.17 37.25
N PHE A 535 11.90 -28.43 36.06
CA PHE A 535 11.21 -29.17 34.99
C PHE A 535 11.10 -30.67 35.30
N ALA A 536 12.13 -31.27 35.91
CA ALA A 536 12.11 -32.66 36.37
C ALA A 536 11.06 -32.89 37.48
N ALA A 537 10.89 -31.90 38.38
CA ALA A 537 9.85 -31.92 39.41
C ALA A 537 8.42 -31.90 38.83
N VAL A 538 8.21 -31.25 37.68
CA VAL A 538 6.92 -31.23 36.97
C VAL A 538 6.63 -32.55 36.26
N GLN A 539 7.64 -33.26 35.74
CA GLN A 539 7.46 -34.56 35.10
C GLN A 539 7.10 -35.71 36.05
N GLY A 540 7.32 -35.54 37.36
CA GLY A 540 6.88 -36.47 38.41
C GLY A 540 5.36 -36.48 38.64
N LEU A 541 4.63 -35.46 38.14
CA LEU A 541 3.18 -35.45 38.13
C LEU A 541 2.69 -36.29 36.95
N GLY A 542 2.42 -37.56 37.23
CA GLY A 542 2.01 -38.57 36.25
C GLY A 542 0.94 -38.07 35.26
N LYS A 543 1.04 -38.56 34.02
CA LYS A 543 0.22 -38.23 32.84
C LYS A 543 -1.24 -37.87 33.19
N ALA A 544 -1.49 -36.60 33.47
CA ALA A 544 -2.82 -36.04 33.34
C ALA A 544 -3.11 -35.99 31.84
N LYS A 545 -4.06 -36.82 31.41
CA LYS A 545 -4.62 -36.81 30.06
C LYS A 545 -4.90 -35.36 29.68
N ALA A 546 -4.25 -34.84 28.65
CA ALA A 546 -4.45 -33.48 28.16
C ALA A 546 -5.95 -33.29 27.87
N ALA A 547 -6.67 -32.70 28.82
CA ALA A 547 -7.98 -32.14 28.55
C ALA A 547 -7.73 -31.00 27.55
N ALA A 548 -8.51 -30.98 26.47
CA ALA A 548 -8.52 -29.90 25.51
C ALA A 548 -8.45 -28.57 26.27
N GLY A 549 -7.39 -27.80 26.01
CA GLY A 549 -7.09 -26.58 26.76
C GLY A 549 -8.33 -25.71 26.85
N ALA A 550 -8.68 -25.31 28.07
CA ALA A 550 -9.74 -24.35 28.28
C ALA A 550 -9.39 -23.08 27.48
N PRO A 551 -10.22 -22.65 26.51
CA PRO A 551 -9.85 -21.63 25.51
C PRO A 551 -9.63 -20.20 26.07
N TRP A 552 -9.73 -20.03 27.40
CA TRP A 552 -9.59 -18.76 28.13
C TRP A 552 -8.30 -18.64 28.95
N LEU A 553 -7.44 -19.68 28.99
CA LEU A 553 -6.10 -19.58 29.57
C LEU A 553 -5.07 -19.28 28.48
N ARG A 554 -4.47 -18.09 28.53
CA ARG A 554 -3.30 -17.72 27.70
C ARG A 554 -2.14 -17.41 28.64
N ALA A 555 -0.90 -17.60 28.18
CA ALA A 555 0.30 -17.39 29.00
C ALA A 555 0.37 -16.02 29.71
N ARG A 556 -0.34 -15.01 29.20
CA ARG A 556 -0.42 -13.64 29.77
C ARG A 556 -1.44 -13.48 30.91
N THR A 557 -2.30 -14.47 31.15
CA THR A 557 -3.26 -14.48 32.28
C THR A 557 -2.78 -15.35 33.44
N LEU A 558 -1.61 -15.97 33.32
CA LEU A 558 -0.97 -16.67 34.42
C LEU A 558 -0.31 -15.65 35.35
N ALA A 559 -0.52 -15.82 36.66
CA ALA A 559 0.21 -15.07 37.67
C ALA A 559 1.73 -15.29 37.50
N PRO A 560 2.58 -14.31 37.84
CA PRO A 560 4.03 -14.47 37.77
C PRO A 560 4.47 -15.71 38.57
N LEU A 561 5.30 -16.54 37.93
CA LEU A 561 5.87 -17.74 38.55
C LEU A 561 6.88 -17.31 39.63
N ALA A 562 6.49 -17.44 40.89
CA ALA A 562 7.40 -17.33 42.02
C ALA A 562 8.06 -18.70 42.27
N VAL A 563 9.39 -18.75 42.20
CA VAL A 563 10.18 -19.92 42.64
C VAL A 563 10.85 -19.54 43.95
N ALA A 564 10.61 -20.32 45.01
CA ALA A 564 11.20 -20.14 46.34
C ALA A 564 11.01 -18.75 47.01
N GLY A 565 9.96 -18.00 46.65
CA GLY A 565 9.55 -16.79 47.36
C GLY A 565 10.11 -15.47 46.82
N GLU A 566 10.79 -15.46 45.68
CA GLU A 566 11.16 -14.22 44.97
C GLU A 566 10.44 -14.12 43.62
N GLU A 567 9.92 -12.92 43.32
CA GLU A 567 9.34 -12.58 42.01
C GLU A 567 10.47 -12.35 40.99
N LEU A 568 10.45 -13.08 39.87
CA LEU A 568 11.33 -12.82 38.74
C LEU A 568 10.88 -11.55 38.01
N SER A 569 11.55 -10.43 38.25
CA SER A 569 11.37 -9.21 37.45
C SER A 569 12.02 -9.36 36.08
N GLU A 570 11.27 -9.03 35.02
CA GLU A 570 11.69 -9.06 33.61
C GLU A 570 13.05 -8.38 33.36
N ALA A 571 13.95 -9.09 32.68
CA ALA A 571 15.17 -8.56 32.07
C ALA A 571 15.24 -8.99 30.60
#